data_AF-A0A1Z9S4P5-F1
#
_entry.id   AF-A0A1Z9S4P5-F1
#
_cell.length_a   1.000
_cell.length_b   1.000
_cell.length_c   1.000
_cell.angle_alpha   90.00
_cell.angle_beta   90.00
_cell.angle_gamma   90.00
#
_symmetry.space_group_name_H-M   'P 1'
#
loop_
_entity.id
_entity.type
_entity.pdbx_description
1 polymer ?
#
loop_
_entity_poly.entity_id
_entity_poly.type
_entity_poly.pdbx_seq_one_letter_code
_entity_poly.pdbx_strand_id
1 'polypeptide(L)'
;MLFLKNTALQENTIGQDFELKQEQRFLVISGPNAGGKSITLKTIGLLQLMFQSGLMVSVNDVSEFCWFDTILSDIGDNQSIENQLSTYSYRLARMELFLNKVNGTNYIFLYIGLLGSFTTLSSFNIDMFNLLSDRLFIKAFIFFLLNIVLSFIFFYLFYLISIKLEN
;
A
#
# COMPACT_ATOMS: atom_id res chain seq x y z
N MET A 1 -8.76 -15.90 -9.82
CA MET A 1 -10.20 -15.88 -9.49
C MET A 1 -10.97 -14.79 -10.24
N LEU A 2 -10.50 -13.54 -10.34
CA LEU A 2 -11.24 -12.47 -11.05
C LEU A 2 -11.45 -12.76 -12.53
N PHE A 3 -10.38 -13.10 -13.27
CA PHE A 3 -10.48 -13.45 -14.70
C PHE A 3 -11.51 -14.55 -14.96
N LEU A 4 -11.39 -15.69 -14.27
CA LEU A 4 -12.34 -16.81 -14.39
C LEU A 4 -13.78 -16.42 -14.06
N LYS A 5 -13.98 -15.59 -13.02
CA LYS A 5 -15.31 -15.09 -12.65
C LYS A 5 -15.89 -14.22 -13.75
N ASN A 6 -15.12 -13.27 -14.28
CA ASN A 6 -15.57 -12.37 -15.34
C ASN A 6 -15.82 -13.14 -16.64
N THR A 7 -15.01 -14.14 -16.98
CA THR A 7 -15.25 -15.03 -18.12
C THR A 7 -16.59 -15.76 -17.98
N ALA A 8 -16.90 -16.29 -16.78
CA ALA A 8 -18.19 -16.95 -16.52
C ALA A 8 -19.38 -15.99 -16.62
N LEU A 9 -19.18 -14.71 -16.30
CA LEU A 9 -20.20 -13.66 -16.38
C LEU A 9 -20.24 -12.94 -17.75
N GLN A 10 -19.40 -13.34 -18.71
CA GLN A 10 -19.21 -12.64 -19.98
C GLN A 10 -18.83 -11.15 -19.82
N GLU A 11 -18.13 -10.83 -18.73
CA GLU A 11 -17.59 -9.51 -18.46
C GLU A 11 -16.13 -9.40 -18.92
N ASN A 12 -15.73 -8.21 -19.36
CA ASN A 12 -14.34 -7.94 -19.70
C ASN A 12 -13.49 -7.81 -18.43
N THR A 13 -12.29 -8.37 -18.46
CA THR A 13 -11.26 -8.12 -17.44
C THR A 13 -10.25 -7.15 -18.03
N ILE A 14 -10.06 -6.02 -17.37
CA ILE A 14 -9.16 -4.96 -17.81
C ILE A 14 -7.81 -5.15 -17.08
N GLY A 15 -6.73 -5.24 -17.86
CA GLY A 15 -5.37 -5.26 -17.32
C GLY A 15 -5.01 -3.93 -16.65
N GLN A 16 -4.04 -3.97 -15.74
CA GLN A 16 -3.60 -2.78 -15.02
C GLN A 16 -2.12 -2.58 -15.25
N ASP A 17 -1.77 -1.38 -15.71
CA ASP A 17 -0.39 -0.95 -15.89
C ASP A 17 0.03 -0.07 -14.71
N PHE A 18 1.22 -0.32 -14.18
CA PHE A 18 1.79 0.46 -13.10
C PHE A 18 3.30 0.59 -13.32
N GLU A 19 3.83 1.78 -13.03
CA GLU A 19 5.25 2.07 -13.11
C GLU A 19 5.68 2.69 -11.77
N LEU A 20 6.85 2.28 -11.28
CA LEU A 20 7.40 2.77 -10.04
C LEU A 20 8.89 3.03 -10.23
N LYS A 21 9.27 4.31 -10.25
CA LYS A 21 10.65 4.73 -10.47
C LYS A 21 11.39 4.86 -9.14
N GLN A 22 12.71 4.72 -9.16
CA GLN A 22 13.54 4.85 -7.96
C GLN A 22 13.43 6.24 -7.28
N GLU A 23 13.09 7.26 -8.06
CA GLU A 23 12.78 8.64 -7.62
C GLU A 23 11.35 8.77 -7.10
N GLN A 24 10.46 7.86 -7.47
CA GLN A 24 9.04 7.81 -7.12
C GLN A 24 8.76 6.61 -6.21
N ARG A 25 9.26 6.69 -4.97
CA ARG A 25 9.12 5.59 -4.00
C ARG A 25 7.73 5.52 -3.37
N PHE A 26 6.85 6.47 -3.67
CA PHE A 26 5.50 6.55 -3.13
C PHE A 26 4.48 6.55 -4.27
N LEU A 27 3.59 5.55 -4.28
CA LEU A 27 2.43 5.51 -5.16
C LEU A 27 1.14 5.58 -4.34
N VAL A 28 0.37 6.64 -4.54
CA VAL A 28 -0.95 6.80 -3.94
C VAL A 28 -2.01 6.48 -4.98
N ILE A 29 -2.78 5.42 -4.75
CA ILE A 29 -3.93 5.05 -5.57
C ILE A 29 -5.18 5.61 -4.88
N SER A 30 -5.76 6.65 -5.47
CA SER A 30 -6.99 7.27 -4.98
C SER A 30 -8.19 6.97 -5.89
N GLY A 31 -9.41 7.17 -5.38
CA GLY A 31 -10.65 6.96 -6.13
C GLY A 31 -11.78 6.39 -5.26
N PRO A 32 -12.97 6.13 -5.83
CA PRO A 32 -14.09 5.53 -5.10
C PRO A 32 -13.76 4.12 -4.58
N ASN A 33 -14.36 3.69 -3.47
CA ASN A 33 -14.06 2.39 -2.83
C ASN A 33 -14.35 1.16 -3.70
N ALA A 34 -15.26 1.28 -4.67
CA ALA A 34 -15.55 0.22 -5.65
C ALA A 34 -14.66 0.26 -6.91
N GLY A 35 -13.71 1.20 -7.01
CA GLY A 35 -12.88 1.41 -8.21
C GLY A 35 -11.73 0.42 -8.39
N GLY A 36 -11.79 -0.78 -7.82
CA GLY A 36 -10.76 -1.81 -8.02
C GLY A 36 -9.44 -1.60 -7.26
N LYS A 37 -9.29 -0.52 -6.49
CA LYS A 37 -8.05 -0.18 -5.76
C LYS A 37 -7.44 -1.34 -4.95
N SER A 38 -8.25 -2.05 -4.17
CA SER A 38 -7.80 -3.19 -3.37
C SER A 38 -7.39 -4.39 -4.25
N ILE A 39 -8.03 -4.54 -5.41
CA ILE A 39 -7.66 -5.57 -6.39
C ILE A 39 -6.31 -5.22 -7.00
N THR A 40 -6.05 -3.94 -7.30
CA THR A 40 -4.75 -3.45 -7.79
C THR A 40 -3.62 -3.84 -6.85
N LEU A 41 -3.69 -3.48 -5.57
CA LEU A 41 -2.59 -3.78 -4.64
C LEU A 41 -2.39 -5.27 -4.38
N LYS A 42 -3.49 -6.05 -4.34
CA LYS A 42 -3.38 -7.51 -4.25
C LYS A 42 -2.71 -8.10 -5.49
N THR A 43 -3.00 -7.55 -6.66
CA THR A 43 -2.39 -8.00 -7.92
C THR A 43 -0.89 -7.70 -7.93
N ILE A 44 -0.49 -6.48 -7.57
CA ILE A 44 0.92 -6.08 -7.47
C ILE A 44 1.68 -6.98 -6.49
N GLY A 45 1.16 -7.15 -5.26
CA GLY A 45 1.82 -7.97 -4.25
C GLY A 45 1.91 -9.44 -4.62
N LEU A 46 0.87 -9.99 -5.23
CA LEU A 46 0.87 -11.38 -5.67
C LEU A 46 1.85 -11.59 -6.82
N LEU A 47 1.87 -10.71 -7.83
CA LEU A 47 2.82 -10.79 -8.95
C LEU A 47 4.26 -10.68 -8.45
N GLN A 48 4.55 -9.77 -7.51
CA GLN A 48 5.88 -9.65 -6.92
C GLN A 48 6.31 -10.93 -6.18
N LEU A 49 5.42 -11.51 -5.35
CA LEU A 49 5.70 -12.74 -4.63
C LEU A 49 5.92 -13.91 -5.58
N MET A 50 5.09 -14.02 -6.62
CA MET A 50 5.25 -15.05 -7.65
C MET A 50 6.59 -14.93 -8.35
N PHE A 51 6.97 -13.71 -8.78
CA PHE A 51 8.25 -13.45 -9.42
C PHE A 51 9.44 -13.83 -8.52
N GLN A 52 9.47 -13.35 -7.27
CA GLN A 52 10.57 -13.67 -6.33
C GLN A 52 10.57 -15.13 -5.86
N SER A 53 9.47 -15.86 -6.06
CA SER A 53 9.39 -17.31 -5.83
C SER A 53 9.78 -18.15 -7.05
N GLY A 54 10.17 -17.53 -8.16
CA GLY A 54 10.49 -18.22 -9.41
C GLY A 54 9.27 -18.78 -10.16
N LEU A 55 8.07 -18.27 -9.87
CA LEU A 55 6.83 -18.63 -10.57
C LEU A 55 6.63 -17.75 -11.81
N MET A 56 5.96 -18.31 -12.82
CA MET A 56 5.52 -17.55 -14.00
C MET A 56 4.49 -16.50 -13.61
N VAL A 57 4.67 -15.26 -14.09
CA VAL A 57 3.79 -14.12 -13.83
C VAL A 57 3.01 -13.72 -15.09
N SER A 58 1.78 -13.27 -14.91
CA SER A 58 0.89 -12.83 -16.01
C SER A 58 1.07 -11.35 -16.30
N VAL A 59 2.18 -11.00 -16.97
CA VAL A 59 2.53 -9.62 -17.33
C VAL A 59 2.93 -9.53 -18.80
N ASN A 60 3.12 -8.30 -19.30
CA ASN A 60 3.65 -8.06 -20.63
C ASN A 60 5.16 -8.42 -20.69
N ASP A 61 5.66 -8.79 -21.86
CA ASP A 61 7.07 -9.16 -22.09
C ASP A 61 8.07 -8.02 -21.85
N VAL A 62 7.60 -6.76 -21.89
CA VAL A 62 8.43 -5.59 -21.52
C VAL A 62 8.33 -5.22 -20.04
N SER A 63 7.60 -5.98 -19.22
CA SER A 63 7.44 -5.66 -17.79
C SER A 63 8.70 -5.96 -17.00
N GLU A 64 9.09 -5.01 -16.15
CA GLU A 64 10.26 -5.12 -15.27
C GLU A 64 9.83 -5.31 -13.81
N PHE A 65 10.64 -6.06 -13.07
CA PHE A 65 10.46 -6.27 -11.63
C PHE A 65 11.71 -5.84 -10.87
N CYS A 66 11.49 -5.28 -9.69
CA CYS A 66 12.57 -5.01 -8.74
C CYS A 66 12.67 -6.16 -7.73
N TRP A 67 13.87 -6.40 -7.20
CA TRP A 67 14.08 -7.33 -6.10
C TRP A 67 13.90 -6.63 -4.76
N PHE A 68 13.07 -7.20 -3.89
CA PHE A 68 12.80 -6.65 -2.56
C PHE A 68 13.22 -7.62 -1.46
N ASP A 69 13.85 -7.08 -0.42
CA ASP A 69 14.33 -7.86 0.73
C ASP A 69 13.15 -8.35 1.57
N THR A 70 12.14 -7.49 1.74
CA THR A 70 10.90 -7.83 2.45
C THR A 70 9.69 -7.23 1.74
N ILE A 71 8.63 -8.03 1.65
CA ILE A 71 7.30 -7.61 1.20
C ILE A 71 6.39 -7.61 2.43
N LEU A 72 5.86 -6.44 2.77
CA LEU A 72 4.98 -6.23 3.91
C LEU A 72 3.60 -5.82 3.42
N SER A 73 2.55 -6.38 4.02
CA SER A 73 1.17 -6.15 3.59
C SER A 73 0.23 -5.96 4.77
N ASP A 74 -0.57 -4.90 4.73
CA ASP A 74 -1.74 -4.69 5.59
C ASP A 74 -3.01 -4.67 4.74
N ILE A 75 -3.15 -5.70 3.90
CA ILE A 75 -4.27 -5.88 2.97
C ILE A 75 -5.26 -6.90 3.53
N GLY A 76 -6.43 -6.44 3.98
CA GLY A 76 -7.54 -7.31 4.38
C GLY A 76 -8.36 -6.74 5.54
N ASP A 77 -9.58 -7.26 5.70
CA ASP A 77 -10.38 -7.07 6.91
C ASP A 77 -9.93 -8.14 7.91
N ASN A 78 -8.90 -7.84 8.70
CA ASN A 78 -8.57 -8.64 9.88
C ASN A 78 -9.51 -8.28 11.03
N GLN A 79 -10.82 -8.24 10.77
CA GLN A 79 -11.82 -8.17 11.83
C GLN A 79 -12.01 -9.57 12.40
N SER A 80 -11.15 -9.95 13.33
CA SER A 80 -11.48 -11.06 14.23
C SER A 80 -12.45 -10.55 15.29
N ILE A 81 -13.51 -11.34 15.52
CA ILE A 81 -14.46 -11.20 16.63
C ILE A 81 -13.75 -11.39 18.00
N GLU A 82 -12.48 -11.81 18.00
CA GLU A 82 -11.69 -12.21 19.18
C GLU A 82 -10.82 -11.11 19.81
N ASN A 83 -10.64 -9.95 19.18
CA ASN A 83 -9.79 -8.90 19.75
C ASN A 83 -10.63 -7.81 20.41
N GLN A 84 -10.64 -7.78 21.74
CA GLN A 84 -11.18 -6.69 22.57
C GLN A 84 -10.41 -5.35 22.43
N LEU A 85 -9.59 -5.21 21.38
CA LEU A 85 -8.83 -4.00 21.06
C LEU A 85 -9.56 -3.23 19.97
N SER A 86 -9.68 -1.91 20.15
CA SER A 86 -10.17 -1.03 19.09
C SER A 86 -9.34 -1.21 17.81
N THR A 87 -9.99 -1.13 16.63
CA THR A 87 -9.34 -1.20 15.31
C THR A 87 -8.13 -0.27 15.19
N TYR A 88 -8.12 0.83 15.96
CA TYR A 88 -7.03 1.80 16.09
C TYR A 88 -5.72 1.19 16.62
N SER A 89 -5.75 0.57 17.80
CA SER A 89 -4.54 0.07 18.46
C SER A 89 -3.89 -1.07 17.68
N TYR A 90 -4.69 -1.93 17.06
CA TYR A 90 -4.19 -3.00 16.20
C TYR A 90 -3.42 -2.46 15.00
N ARG A 91 -3.93 -1.41 14.34
CA ARG A 91 -3.30 -0.83 13.15
C ARG A 91 -2.00 -0.11 13.50
N LEU A 92 -1.96 0.64 14.61
CA LEU A 92 -0.72 1.26 15.10
C LEU A 92 0.35 0.20 15.43
N ALA A 93 -0.02 -0.85 16.19
CA ALA A 93 0.90 -1.94 16.49
C ALA A 93 1.40 -2.64 15.21
N ARG A 94 0.54 -2.79 14.19
CA ARG A 94 0.93 -3.34 12.89
C ARG A 94 1.96 -2.44 12.19
N MET A 95 1.76 -1.12 12.20
CA MET A 95 2.70 -0.17 11.60
C MET A 95 4.03 -0.15 12.35
N GLU A 96 4.02 -0.20 13.68
CA GLU A 96 5.24 -0.32 14.49
C GLU A 96 6.02 -1.60 14.16
N LEU A 97 5.32 -2.73 14.03
CA LEU A 97 5.93 -3.99 13.57
C LEU A 97 6.55 -3.88 12.18
N PHE A 98 5.94 -3.10 11.28
CA PHE A 98 6.51 -2.86 9.96
C PHE A 98 7.78 -2.06 10.05
N LEU A 99 7.79 -0.92 10.77
CA LEU A 99 8.99 -0.11 10.94
C LEU A 99 10.15 -0.89 11.56
N ASN A 100 9.88 -1.72 12.56
CA ASN A 100 10.90 -2.57 13.19
C ASN A 100 11.49 -3.64 12.25
N LYS A 101 10.79 -3.95 11.14
CA LYS A 101 11.28 -4.87 10.10
C LYS A 101 12.01 -4.17 8.95
N VAL A 102 11.93 -2.84 8.85
CA VAL A 102 12.62 -2.06 7.82
C VAL A 102 14.08 -1.85 8.27
N ASN A 103 14.98 -2.76 7.89
CA ASN A 103 16.42 -2.73 8.24
C ASN A 103 17.36 -2.67 7.00
N GLY A 104 16.90 -2.16 5.87
CA GLY A 104 17.52 -2.35 4.55
C GLY A 104 17.11 -1.28 3.52
N THR A 105 17.41 -1.51 2.23
CA THR A 105 17.28 -0.46 1.19
C THR A 105 16.11 -0.65 0.23
N ASN A 106 15.60 -1.87 0.04
CA ASN A 106 14.55 -2.19 -0.93
C ASN A 106 13.40 -2.99 -0.29
N TYR A 107 12.30 -2.31 0.01
CA TYR A 107 11.08 -2.92 0.56
C TYR A 107 9.86 -2.54 -0.27
N ILE A 108 8.90 -3.47 -0.43
CA ILE A 108 7.54 -3.09 -0.82
C ILE A 108 6.67 -3.07 0.42
N PHE A 109 6.06 -1.91 0.66
CA PHE A 109 4.97 -1.77 1.60
C PHE A 109 3.64 -1.66 0.86
N LEU A 110 2.78 -2.67 1.01
CA LEU A 110 1.45 -2.73 0.42
C LEU A 110 0.41 -2.43 1.50
N TYR A 111 -0.08 -1.20 1.56
CA TYR A 111 -0.98 -0.78 2.63
C TYR A 111 -2.40 -0.53 2.15
N ILE A 112 -3.35 -1.23 2.78
CA ILE A 112 -4.78 -0.92 2.69
C ILE A 112 -5.26 -0.64 4.11
N GLY A 113 -4.97 0.56 4.59
CA GLY A 113 -5.65 1.08 5.76
C GLY A 113 -6.62 2.15 5.31
N LEU A 114 -7.90 1.83 5.45
CA LEU A 114 -8.93 2.56 6.21
C LEU A 114 -8.74 4.07 6.49
N LEU A 115 -8.06 4.81 5.63
CA LEU A 115 -8.30 6.23 5.34
C LEU A 115 -9.61 6.34 4.53
N GLY A 116 -10.58 5.49 4.88
CA GLY A 116 -11.90 5.35 4.28
C GLY A 116 -12.96 6.05 5.12
N SER A 117 -12.70 6.23 6.42
CA SER A 117 -13.67 6.69 7.40
C SER A 117 -13.23 8.05 7.96
N PHE A 118 -14.08 9.07 7.81
CA PHE A 118 -13.85 10.43 8.33
C PHE A 118 -13.71 10.52 9.86
N THR A 119 -13.93 9.42 10.60
CA THR A 119 -13.95 9.38 12.07
C THR A 119 -12.57 9.26 12.73
N THR A 120 -11.48 9.07 11.98
CA THR A 120 -10.14 8.78 12.53
C THR A 120 -9.17 9.96 12.48
N LEU A 121 -9.67 11.20 12.32
CA LEU A 121 -8.86 12.33 11.88
C LEU A 121 -7.93 12.97 12.93
N SER A 122 -8.05 12.66 14.23
CA SER A 122 -7.38 13.48 15.26
C SER A 122 -6.00 12.96 15.72
N SER A 123 -5.86 11.70 16.11
CA SER A 123 -4.59 11.17 16.67
C SER A 123 -3.90 10.15 15.77
N PHE A 124 -4.64 9.24 15.13
CA PHE A 124 -4.09 8.23 14.22
C PHE A 124 -3.27 8.86 13.08
N ASN A 125 -3.79 9.94 12.48
CA ASN A 125 -3.13 10.59 11.37
C ASN A 125 -1.80 11.23 11.77
N ILE A 126 -1.66 11.76 12.99
CA ILE A 126 -0.42 12.42 13.43
C ILE A 126 0.64 11.37 13.73
N ASP A 127 0.30 10.33 14.50
CA ASP A 127 1.25 9.27 14.85
C ASP A 127 1.66 8.47 13.62
N MET A 128 0.70 8.12 12.76
CA MET A 128 0.97 7.52 11.46
C MET A 128 1.88 8.43 10.64
N PHE A 129 1.59 9.72 10.56
CA PHE A 129 2.38 10.66 9.79
C PHE A 129 3.80 10.82 10.32
N ASN A 130 3.99 10.84 11.63
CA ASN A 130 5.31 10.83 12.25
C ASN A 130 6.07 9.53 11.90
N LEU A 131 5.38 8.38 11.92
CA LEU A 131 5.93 7.09 11.49
C LEU A 131 6.29 7.09 9.99
N LEU A 132 5.48 7.72 9.13
CA LEU A 132 5.77 7.87 7.69
C LEU A 132 6.90 8.87 7.40
N SER A 133 7.15 9.81 8.32
CA SER A 133 8.23 10.79 8.22
C SER A 133 9.60 10.20 8.51
N ASP A 134 9.67 8.96 9.00
CA ASP A 134 10.93 8.29 9.28
C ASP A 134 11.76 8.12 7.99
N ARG A 135 13.07 8.38 8.07
CA ARG A 135 14.02 8.23 6.96
C ARG A 135 14.04 6.80 6.40
N LEU A 136 13.71 5.80 7.21
CA LEU A 136 13.59 4.41 6.77
C LEU A 136 12.36 4.21 5.87
N PHE A 137 11.25 4.88 6.17
CA PHE A 137 10.02 4.80 5.38
C PHE A 137 10.19 5.43 3.99
N ILE A 138 10.91 6.56 3.92
CA ILE A 138 11.19 7.27 2.65
C ILE A 138 12.01 6.44 1.65
N LYS A 139 12.79 5.47 2.15
CA LYS A 139 13.56 4.56 1.29
C LYS A 139 12.72 3.39 0.78
N ALA A 140 11.59 3.06 1.40
CA ALA A 140 10.73 1.96 0.96
C ALA A 140 9.86 2.35 -0.23
N PHE A 141 9.54 1.38 -1.09
CA PHE A 141 8.53 1.53 -2.12
C PHE A 141 7.15 1.27 -1.51
N ILE A 142 6.29 2.27 -1.52
CA ILE A 142 5.04 2.22 -0.75
C ILE A 142 3.83 2.49 -1.64
N PHE A 143 2.83 1.63 -1.47
CA PHE A 143 1.54 1.76 -2.13
C PHE A 143 0.45 2.06 -1.10
N PHE A 144 -0.24 3.20 -1.25
CA PHE A 144 -1.36 3.62 -0.40
C PHE A 144 -2.69 3.59 -1.18
N LEU A 145 -3.75 3.09 -0.54
CA LEU A 145 -5.12 3.33 -1.00
C LEU A 145 -5.78 4.43 -0.18
N LEU A 146 -6.10 5.55 -0.82
CA LEU A 146 -6.75 6.69 -0.16
C LEU A 146 -8.10 7.02 -0.79
N ASN A 147 -9.04 7.51 0.03
CA ASN A 147 -10.16 8.28 -0.50
C ASN A 147 -9.64 9.59 -1.10
N ILE A 148 -10.35 10.14 -2.08
CA ILE A 148 -9.90 11.33 -2.82
C ILE A 148 -9.59 12.53 -1.92
N VAL A 149 -10.41 12.79 -0.89
CA VAL A 149 -10.18 13.88 0.07
C VAL A 149 -8.93 13.66 0.90
N LEU A 150 -8.70 12.43 1.36
CA LEU A 150 -7.54 12.08 2.19
C LEU A 150 -6.25 12.04 1.37
N SER A 151 -6.35 11.80 0.07
CA SER A 151 -5.21 11.92 -0.85
C SER A 151 -4.64 13.35 -0.86
N PHE A 152 -5.49 14.38 -0.92
CA PHE A 152 -5.02 15.77 -0.91
C PHE A 152 -4.32 16.15 0.41
N ILE A 153 -4.89 15.74 1.54
CA ILE A 153 -4.29 15.97 2.87
C ILE A 153 -2.95 15.25 2.98
N PHE A 154 -2.89 13.99 2.53
CA PHE A 154 -1.67 13.20 2.54
C PHE A 154 -0.55 13.86 1.72
N PHE A 155 -0.85 14.29 0.49
CA PHE A 155 0.13 14.98 -0.36
C PHE A 155 0.61 16.30 0.25
N TYR A 156 -0.30 17.10 0.80
CA TYR A 156 0.06 18.36 1.45
C TYR A 156 0.98 18.15 2.65
N LEU A 157 0.63 17.20 3.51
CA LEU A 157 1.45 16.90 4.68
C LEU A 157 2.81 16.31 4.26
N PHE A 158 2.84 15.38 3.31
CA PHE A 158 4.09 14.79 2.81
C PHE A 158 5.02 15.84 2.20
N TYR A 159 4.48 16.81 1.46
CA TYR A 159 5.24 17.94 0.95
C TYR A 159 5.92 18.75 2.06
N LEU A 160 5.22 18.99 3.18
CA LEU A 160 5.81 19.68 4.34
C LEU A 160 6.94 18.88 5.00
N ILE A 161 6.85 17.55 5.07
CA ILE A 161 7.96 16.70 5.57
C ILE A 161 9.16 16.80 4.64
N SER A 162 8.94 16.70 3.33
CA SER A 162 10.02 16.71 2.34
C SER A 162 10.88 17.96 2.49
N ILE A 163 10.22 19.13 2.63
CA ILE A 163 10.91 20.41 2.88
C ILE A 163 11.70 20.39 4.20
N LYS A 164 11.14 19.77 5.24
CA LYS A 164 11.77 19.72 6.57
C LYS A 164 12.97 18.77 6.63
N LEU A 165 13.06 17.78 5.74
CA LEU A 165 14.19 16.84 5.66
C LEU A 165 15.34 17.34 4.78
N GLU A 166 15.09 18.30 3.90
CA GLU A 166 16.10 18.98 3.08
C GLU A 166 16.86 20.10 3.82
N ASN A 167 16.36 20.53 4.98
CA ASN A 167 17.03 21.46 5.90
C ASN A 167 17.68 20.74 7.09
#